data_AF-A0A8I2G980-F1
#
_entry.id   AF-A0A8I2G980-F1
#
_cell.length_a   1.000
_cell.length_b   1.000
_cell.length_c   1.000
_cell.angle_alpha   90.00
_cell.angle_beta   90.00
_cell.angle_gamma   90.00
#
_symmetry.space_group_name_H-M   'P 1'
#
loop_
_entity.id
_entity.type
_entity.pdbx_description
1 polymer ?
#
loop_
_entity_poly.entity_id
_entity_poly.type
_entity_poly.pdbx_seq_one_letter_code
_entity_poly.pdbx_strand_id
1 'polypeptide(L)'
;MLLIGAKLKHEVAKIFRFWGNVIFLLIFTLVGIFFVYSGIVEYKNFQKEKALFITHEKNKVDLYVTYSQYGDYGFRVLYEPSPLSLFFNNSSVFENLYSNVDMTEILKVNTSYKGRNLLQKKGFFKDLAGLFFLFGSLFMVYMGMASLKSEKIFFKFGNLILRLVILDIFFLGLVSALQRLPKLFALQFAPEESKILLYFVLFLLCFLSFFYAAGLFIRMVSRKKQRAYIYIFIFWFVSVSVIPECMTIFLHNKSQLLQANEKYNIMKLEEVMNFEKEVQKAIVGIKTLGERNKIYQKMVKHFLDTGYRKNTKIEEEINNNIEKVMREYESVMQLYPTSFYNFSCGELSSKGYSGYIDLVSYTLKLRHEFIQYYLKKRYESNDKKIIPFVKGEENIFKASSRLPGSFFVGGGLTLALTIFLFLASYLVFLRRSNRIPTAKKPQYKFRKGNTYFVLCKNDQFKNDLFTYYKAEKDTICIDNVNADDIDTGVGLTHMLSYFCKITGVGEEAALKNLRMLGIDDPKNRKWNKEKLPEEIVQKMYCAISMAGDQQMIVVKDFLKGKSRELERQFLNLVSRLNNSGKIVVYLSTEIFLTSLPFEGDIKINSYKSFKIDPQAVSLR
;
A
#
# COMPACT_ATOMS: atom_id res chain seq x y z
N MET A 1 -13.96 -7.96 -25.20
CA MET A 1 -13.79 -8.60 -23.88
C MET A 1 -12.68 -9.66 -23.84
N LEU A 2 -12.60 -10.59 -24.79
CA LEU A 2 -11.60 -11.68 -24.79
C LEU A 2 -10.13 -11.21 -24.63
N LEU A 3 -9.74 -10.13 -25.30
CA LEU A 3 -8.39 -9.55 -25.17
C LEU A 3 -8.07 -9.02 -23.76
N ILE A 4 -9.06 -8.46 -23.07
CA ILE A 4 -8.89 -7.96 -21.69
C ILE A 4 -8.71 -9.15 -20.74
N GLY A 5 -9.52 -10.20 -20.91
CA GLY A 5 -9.40 -11.44 -20.13
C GLY A 5 -8.03 -12.12 -20.31
N ALA A 6 -7.54 -12.22 -21.55
CA ALA A 6 -6.20 -12.77 -21.81
C ALA A 6 -5.07 -11.94 -21.17
N LYS A 7 -5.16 -10.60 -21.24
CA LYS A 7 -4.20 -9.69 -20.58
C LYS A 7 -4.27 -9.80 -19.05
N LEU A 8 -5.47 -9.89 -18.48
CA LEU A 8 -5.67 -10.08 -17.04
C LEU A 8 -5.04 -11.40 -16.58
N LYS A 9 -5.35 -12.51 -17.25
CA LYS A 9 -4.76 -13.83 -16.96
C LYS A 9 -3.22 -13.79 -17.02
N HIS A 10 -2.65 -13.10 -18.00
CA HIS A 10 -1.20 -12.94 -18.12
C HIS A 10 -0.58 -12.13 -16.98
N GLU A 11 -1.19 -11.01 -16.58
CA GLU A 11 -0.66 -10.20 -15.47
C GLU A 11 -0.85 -10.89 -14.12
N VAL A 12 -1.98 -11.58 -13.89
CA VAL A 12 -2.19 -12.45 -12.73
C VAL A 12 -1.08 -13.51 -12.68
N ALA A 13 -0.86 -14.23 -13.78
CA ALA A 13 0.21 -15.23 -13.86
C ALA A 13 1.59 -14.61 -13.54
N LYS A 14 1.89 -13.38 -13.98
CA LYS A 14 3.16 -12.72 -13.63
C LYS A 14 3.31 -12.37 -12.15
N ILE A 15 2.23 -11.91 -11.50
CA ILE A 15 2.27 -11.58 -10.07
C ILE A 15 2.53 -12.85 -9.26
N PHE A 16 1.83 -13.94 -9.59
CA PHE A 16 1.87 -15.20 -8.84
C PHE A 16 2.91 -16.21 -9.32
N ARG A 17 3.56 -16.00 -10.48
CA ARG A 17 4.64 -16.89 -10.97
C ARG A 17 5.88 -16.86 -10.07
N PHE A 18 6.09 -15.77 -9.34
CA PHE A 18 7.15 -15.70 -8.33
C PHE A 18 6.61 -16.29 -7.02
N TRP A 19 7.09 -17.49 -6.66
CA TRP A 19 6.73 -18.17 -5.42
C TRP A 19 6.89 -17.29 -4.17
N GLY A 20 7.89 -16.40 -4.14
CA GLY A 20 8.06 -15.45 -3.04
C GLY A 20 6.85 -14.53 -2.82
N ASN A 21 6.17 -14.10 -3.90
CA ASN A 21 4.95 -13.28 -3.78
C ASN A 21 3.78 -14.11 -3.24
N VAL A 22 3.62 -15.34 -3.72
CA VAL A 22 2.54 -16.26 -3.26
C VAL A 22 2.72 -16.56 -1.77
N ILE A 23 3.93 -16.92 -1.35
CA ILE A 23 4.28 -17.21 0.04
C ILE A 23 4.03 -15.98 0.90
N PHE A 24 4.47 -14.79 0.46
CA PHE A 24 4.23 -13.54 1.19
C PHE A 24 2.72 -13.27 1.36
N LEU A 25 1.92 -13.38 0.30
CA LEU A 25 0.48 -13.14 0.37
C LEU A 25 -0.25 -14.17 1.24
N LEU A 26 0.21 -15.43 1.24
CA LEU A 26 -0.30 -16.47 2.12
C LEU A 26 0.02 -16.14 3.58
N ILE A 27 1.27 -15.81 3.91
CA ILE A 27 1.68 -15.41 5.26
C ILE A 27 0.90 -14.17 5.69
N PHE A 28 0.79 -13.15 4.83
CA PHE A 28 0.01 -11.94 5.09
C PHE A 28 -1.45 -12.26 5.42
N THR A 29 -2.06 -13.19 4.69
CA THR A 29 -3.43 -13.65 4.93
C THR A 29 -3.56 -14.38 6.28
N LEU A 30 -2.64 -15.30 6.58
CA LEU A 30 -2.63 -16.05 7.84
C LEU A 30 -2.44 -15.14 9.05
N VAL A 31 -1.51 -14.19 8.97
CA VAL A 31 -1.29 -13.19 10.03
C VAL A 31 -2.49 -12.26 10.15
N GLY A 32 -3.14 -11.89 9.03
CA GLY A 32 -4.39 -11.14 9.04
C GLY A 32 -5.52 -11.88 9.76
N ILE A 33 -5.70 -13.19 9.49
CA ILE A 33 -6.66 -14.04 10.21
C ILE A 33 -6.32 -14.07 11.71
N PHE A 34 -5.05 -14.24 12.06
CA PHE A 34 -4.58 -14.24 13.45
C PHE A 34 -4.93 -12.93 14.17
N PHE A 35 -4.67 -11.76 13.56
CA PHE A 35 -4.99 -10.47 14.18
C PHE A 35 -6.49 -10.27 14.37
N VAL A 36 -7.31 -10.65 13.39
CA VAL A 36 -8.79 -10.57 13.53
C VAL A 36 -9.27 -11.51 14.64
N TYR A 37 -8.74 -12.74 14.69
CA TYR A 37 -9.06 -13.68 15.77
C TYR A 37 -8.65 -13.14 17.14
N SER A 38 -7.45 -12.59 17.27
CA SER A 38 -6.97 -11.93 18.49
C SER A 38 -7.93 -10.80 18.92
N GLY A 39 -8.35 -9.95 17.98
CA GLY A 39 -9.33 -8.89 18.24
C GLY A 39 -10.71 -9.41 18.67
N ILE A 40 -11.17 -10.54 18.12
CA ILE A 40 -12.41 -11.21 18.53
C ILE A 40 -12.30 -11.71 19.97
N VAL A 41 -11.18 -12.34 20.34
CA VAL A 41 -10.94 -12.84 21.71
C VAL A 41 -10.94 -11.68 22.70
N GLU A 42 -10.25 -10.60 22.38
CA GLU A 42 -10.19 -9.42 23.22
C GLU A 42 -11.56 -8.76 23.39
N TYR A 43 -12.32 -8.59 22.31
CA TYR A 43 -13.68 -8.06 22.39
C TYR A 43 -14.61 -8.94 23.23
N LYS A 44 -14.49 -10.27 23.14
CA LYS A 44 -15.24 -11.19 23.99
C LYS A 44 -14.83 -11.10 25.46
N ASN A 45 -13.55 -10.92 25.75
CA ASN A 45 -13.07 -10.71 27.13
C ASN A 45 -13.62 -9.40 27.69
N PHE A 46 -13.59 -8.31 26.91
CA PHE A 46 -14.23 -7.05 27.27
C PHE A 46 -15.72 -7.22 27.60
N GLN A 47 -16.48 -7.98 26.79
CA GLN A 47 -17.90 -8.24 27.07
C GLN A 47 -18.12 -9.03 28.39
N LYS A 48 -17.19 -9.92 28.77
CA LYS A 48 -17.23 -10.59 30.08
C LYS A 48 -16.93 -9.61 31.22
N GLU A 49 -15.91 -8.77 31.06
CA GLU A 49 -15.56 -7.74 32.03
C GLU A 49 -16.68 -6.72 32.22
N LYS A 50 -17.37 -6.35 31.13
CA LYS A 50 -18.58 -5.52 31.15
C LYS A 50 -19.67 -6.14 32.03
N ALA A 51 -19.95 -7.43 31.88
CA ALA A 51 -20.97 -8.11 32.71
C ALA A 51 -20.58 -8.12 34.21
N LEU A 52 -19.29 -8.34 34.50
CA LEU A 52 -18.75 -8.26 35.86
C LEU A 52 -18.85 -6.83 36.42
N PHE A 53 -18.55 -5.83 35.60
CA PHE A 53 -18.65 -4.41 35.96
C PHE A 53 -20.09 -4.03 36.32
N ILE A 54 -21.07 -4.37 35.48
CA ILE A 54 -22.49 -4.09 35.75
C ILE A 54 -22.93 -4.73 37.06
N THR A 55 -22.54 -6.00 37.27
CA THR A 55 -22.88 -6.74 38.49
C THR A 55 -22.24 -6.08 39.73
N HIS A 56 -20.98 -5.68 39.62
CA HIS A 56 -20.26 -5.00 40.69
C HIS A 56 -20.89 -3.65 41.04
N GLU A 57 -21.23 -2.82 40.04
CA GLU A 57 -21.89 -1.52 40.27
C GLU A 57 -23.27 -1.72 40.92
N LYS A 58 -24.06 -2.70 40.46
CA LYS A 58 -25.36 -3.03 41.07
C LYS A 58 -25.22 -3.43 42.53
N ASN A 59 -24.32 -4.38 42.82
CA ASN A 59 -24.08 -4.84 44.19
C ASN A 59 -23.57 -3.71 45.09
N LYS A 60 -22.77 -2.78 44.56
CA LYS A 60 -22.31 -1.61 45.32
C LYS A 60 -23.44 -0.68 45.71
N VAL A 61 -24.36 -0.42 44.79
CA VAL A 61 -25.52 0.44 45.06
C VAL A 61 -26.40 -0.16 46.16
N ASP A 62 -26.58 -1.47 46.17
CA ASP A 62 -27.36 -2.19 47.19
C ASP A 62 -26.74 -2.13 48.59
N LEU A 63 -25.44 -1.85 48.70
CA LEU A 63 -24.73 -1.72 49.98
C LEU A 63 -24.84 -0.32 50.62
N TYR A 64 -25.30 0.69 49.87
CA TYR A 64 -25.44 2.03 50.43
C TYR A 64 -26.68 2.13 51.32
N VAL A 65 -26.48 2.66 52.53
CA VAL A 65 -27.55 2.83 53.54
C VAL A 65 -28.14 4.24 53.47
N THR A 66 -27.33 5.24 53.11
CA THR A 66 -27.77 6.63 53.00
C THR A 66 -27.42 7.27 51.66
N TYR A 67 -28.21 8.25 51.23
CA TYR A 67 -27.88 9.07 50.06
C TYR A 67 -26.51 9.75 50.20
N SER A 68 -26.01 10.03 51.42
CA SER A 68 -24.65 10.53 51.62
C SER A 68 -23.59 9.62 51.05
N GLN A 69 -23.62 8.35 51.46
CA GLN A 69 -22.67 7.36 50.97
C GLN A 69 -22.77 7.20 49.46
N TYR A 70 -23.98 7.29 48.91
CA TYR A 70 -24.20 7.24 47.47
C TYR A 70 -23.70 8.49 46.73
N GLY A 71 -23.86 9.69 47.29
CA GLY A 71 -23.34 10.93 46.72
C GLY A 71 -21.81 10.99 46.76
N ASP A 72 -21.21 10.54 47.86
CA ASP A 72 -19.76 10.54 48.07
C ASP A 72 -19.05 9.58 47.12
N TYR A 73 -19.66 8.40 46.86
CA TYR A 73 -19.09 7.40 45.97
C TYR A 73 -19.51 7.57 44.50
N GLY A 74 -20.75 7.99 44.26
CA GLY A 74 -21.31 8.15 42.92
C GLY A 74 -21.53 6.82 42.19
N PHE A 75 -21.26 6.82 40.89
CA PHE A 75 -21.26 5.62 40.05
C PHE A 75 -20.20 5.73 38.96
N ARG A 76 -19.90 4.61 38.28
CA ARG A 76 -18.93 4.58 37.18
C ARG A 76 -19.62 4.42 35.84
N VAL A 77 -19.14 5.15 34.85
CA VAL A 77 -19.48 5.00 33.44
C VAL A 77 -18.39 4.19 32.75
N LEU A 78 -18.77 3.04 32.19
CA LEU A 78 -17.90 2.18 31.39
C LEU A 78 -18.01 2.57 29.91
N TYR A 79 -16.87 2.77 29.27
CA TYR A 79 -16.78 2.96 27.83
C TYR A 79 -16.89 1.63 27.08
N GLU A 80 -17.94 1.45 26.28
CA GLU A 80 -18.10 0.30 25.39
C GLU A 80 -17.65 0.67 23.97
N PRO A 81 -16.52 0.12 23.48
CA PRO A 81 -16.09 0.36 22.10
C PRO A 81 -17.01 -0.37 21.12
N SER A 82 -17.13 0.18 19.91
CA SER A 82 -17.77 -0.48 18.78
C SER A 82 -17.11 -1.83 18.48
N PRO A 83 -17.86 -2.85 18.03
CA PRO A 83 -17.29 -4.10 17.52
C PRO A 83 -16.23 -3.90 16.44
N LEU A 84 -16.25 -2.81 15.66
CA LEU A 84 -15.19 -2.51 14.68
C LEU A 84 -13.82 -2.34 15.31
N SER A 85 -13.72 -2.02 16.61
CA SER A 85 -12.46 -1.88 17.32
C SER A 85 -11.57 -3.12 17.20
N LEU A 86 -12.13 -4.30 16.93
CA LEU A 86 -11.37 -5.53 16.73
C LEU A 86 -10.38 -5.46 15.55
N PHE A 87 -10.62 -4.59 14.55
CA PHE A 87 -9.70 -4.38 13.42
C PHE A 87 -8.65 -3.29 13.69
N PHE A 88 -8.88 -2.46 14.72
CA PHE A 88 -8.18 -1.19 14.95
C PHE A 88 -7.68 -1.04 16.40
N ASN A 89 -7.51 -2.15 17.11
CA ASN A 89 -7.39 -2.10 18.57
C ASN A 89 -6.16 -1.35 19.08
N ASN A 90 -5.05 -1.31 18.32
CA ASN A 90 -3.84 -0.58 18.70
C ASN A 90 -3.81 0.85 18.17
N SER A 91 -4.84 1.24 17.40
CA SER A 91 -5.02 2.61 16.96
C SER A 91 -5.71 3.47 18.04
N SER A 92 -6.12 2.84 19.15
CA SER A 92 -6.79 3.50 20.26
C SER A 92 -5.93 4.58 20.87
N VAL A 93 -6.53 5.73 21.09
CA VAL A 93 -5.88 6.79 21.83
C VAL A 93 -5.89 6.45 23.35
N PHE A 94 -6.84 5.63 23.81
CA PHE A 94 -7.01 5.23 25.23
C PHE A 94 -7.27 3.72 25.41
N GLU A 95 -6.63 3.11 26.40
CA GLU A 95 -6.72 1.65 26.67
C GLU A 95 -7.93 1.29 27.55
N ASN A 96 -8.27 2.09 28.57
CA ASN A 96 -9.39 1.83 29.49
C ASN A 96 -10.02 3.13 30.01
N LEU A 97 -11.25 3.45 29.59
CA LEU A 97 -12.00 4.61 30.11
C LEU A 97 -13.10 4.11 31.04
N TYR A 98 -12.82 4.22 32.34
CA TYR A 98 -13.86 4.39 33.35
C TYR A 98 -13.90 5.87 33.69
N SER A 99 -15.08 6.48 33.61
CA SER A 99 -15.31 7.77 34.24
C SER A 99 -16.05 7.53 35.54
N ASN A 100 -15.55 8.07 36.64
CA ASN A 100 -16.39 8.18 37.83
C ASN A 100 -17.36 9.34 37.60
N VAL A 101 -18.53 9.28 38.21
CA VAL A 101 -19.50 10.37 38.32
C VAL A 101 -19.87 10.42 39.78
N ASP A 102 -19.18 11.28 40.54
CA ASP A 102 -19.36 11.42 41.98
C ASP A 102 -19.42 12.90 42.39
N MET A 103 -19.88 13.19 43.61
CA MET A 103 -19.95 14.57 44.12
C MET A 103 -18.56 15.20 44.29
N THR A 104 -17.50 14.39 44.43
CA THR A 104 -16.13 14.89 44.56
C THR A 104 -15.55 15.36 43.22
N GLU A 105 -16.10 14.93 42.07
CA GLU A 105 -15.70 15.44 40.75
C GLU A 105 -16.07 16.91 40.53
N ILE A 106 -16.97 17.47 41.35
CA ILE A 106 -17.20 18.92 41.44
C ILE A 106 -15.89 19.62 41.84
N LEU A 107 -15.06 18.97 42.65
CA LEU A 107 -13.77 19.46 43.17
C LEU A 107 -12.56 18.88 42.42
N LYS A 108 -12.65 17.64 41.92
CA LYS A 108 -11.56 16.91 41.27
C LYS A 108 -11.85 16.69 39.79
N VAL A 109 -11.09 17.34 38.92
CA VAL A 109 -10.76 16.80 37.59
C VAL A 109 -9.79 15.64 37.84
N ASN A 110 -10.33 14.45 38.12
CA ASN A 110 -9.52 13.27 38.41
C ASN A 110 -8.63 12.87 37.21
N THR A 111 -7.58 12.11 37.53
CA THR A 111 -6.35 11.87 36.76
C THR A 111 -6.44 10.92 35.57
N SER A 112 -7.58 10.38 35.19
CA SER A 112 -7.66 9.41 34.10
C SER A 112 -7.97 10.10 32.76
N TYR A 113 -6.92 10.47 32.02
CA TYR A 113 -7.00 10.90 30.61
C TYR A 113 -7.71 12.24 30.38
N LYS A 114 -7.35 13.30 31.09
CA LYS A 114 -7.64 14.68 30.65
C LYS A 114 -6.31 15.37 30.29
N GLY A 115 -6.31 16.22 29.27
CA GLY A 115 -5.14 17.02 28.88
C GLY A 115 -3.99 16.23 28.23
N ARG A 116 -2.74 16.56 28.58
CA ARG A 116 -1.51 16.18 27.84
C ARG A 116 -1.31 14.66 27.59
N ASN A 117 -1.73 13.81 28.52
CA ASN A 117 -1.56 12.36 28.41
C ASN A 117 -2.52 11.74 27.38
N LEU A 118 -3.51 12.49 26.90
CA LEU A 118 -4.42 12.05 25.85
C LEU A 118 -3.69 11.75 24.53
N LEU A 119 -2.47 12.24 24.34
CA LEU A 119 -1.80 12.19 23.03
C LEU A 119 -0.62 11.21 22.97
N GLN A 120 -0.37 10.47 24.06
CA GLN A 120 0.71 9.49 24.13
C GLN A 120 0.20 8.11 23.68
N LYS A 121 0.36 7.78 22.40
CA LYS A 121 0.04 6.44 21.87
C LYS A 121 1.08 5.41 22.35
N LYS A 122 0.62 4.27 22.89
CA LYS A 122 1.49 3.14 23.26
C LYS A 122 1.48 2.06 22.18
N GLY A 123 2.59 1.97 21.45
CA GLY A 123 2.86 0.87 20.53
C GLY A 123 2.22 1.05 19.15
N PHE A 124 2.94 0.57 18.13
CA PHE A 124 2.46 0.54 16.75
C PHE A 124 2.28 -0.92 16.30
N PHE A 125 1.37 -1.15 15.34
CA PHE A 125 1.31 -2.35 14.51
C PHE A 125 0.86 -3.69 15.13
N LYS A 126 0.07 -3.71 16.22
CA LYS A 126 -0.43 -5.00 16.77
C LYS A 126 -1.88 -5.36 16.35
N ASP A 127 -2.43 -4.70 15.34
CA ASP A 127 -3.77 -4.95 14.80
C ASP A 127 -3.75 -5.15 13.27
N LEU A 128 -4.93 -5.47 12.71
CA LEU A 128 -5.07 -5.69 11.26
C LEU A 128 -4.72 -4.42 10.47
N ALA A 129 -5.18 -3.26 10.92
CA ALA A 129 -4.86 -1.98 10.27
C ALA A 129 -3.35 -1.71 10.21
N GLY A 130 -2.62 -2.04 11.29
CA GLY A 130 -1.17 -1.99 11.37
C GLY A 130 -0.47 -2.96 10.41
N LEU A 131 -1.02 -4.17 10.22
CA LEU A 131 -0.52 -5.13 9.22
C LEU A 131 -0.56 -4.55 7.80
N PHE A 132 -1.70 -3.96 7.41
CA PHE A 132 -1.83 -3.28 6.11
C PHE A 132 -0.92 -2.06 6.01
N PHE A 133 -0.81 -1.28 7.09
CA PHE A 133 0.02 -0.09 7.14
C PHE A 133 1.50 -0.40 6.93
N LEU A 134 2.04 -1.45 7.57
CA LEU A 134 3.46 -1.79 7.49
C LEU A 134 3.77 -2.71 6.30
N PHE A 135 3.15 -3.89 6.27
CA PHE A 135 3.48 -4.92 5.29
C PHE A 135 2.75 -4.71 3.97
N GLY A 136 1.51 -4.21 4.02
CA GLY A 136 0.74 -3.87 2.82
C GLY A 136 1.42 -2.75 2.03
N SER A 137 1.79 -1.65 2.70
CA SER A 137 2.51 -0.55 2.06
C SER A 137 3.86 -1.00 1.48
N LEU A 138 4.67 -1.74 2.25
CA LEU A 138 5.97 -2.23 1.80
C LEU A 138 5.86 -3.11 0.55
N PHE A 139 4.89 -4.04 0.57
CA PHE A 139 4.60 -4.90 -0.57
C PHE A 139 4.16 -4.09 -1.80
N MET A 140 3.32 -3.07 -1.61
CA MET A 140 2.87 -2.23 -2.72
C MET A 140 3.98 -1.41 -3.33
N VAL A 141 4.88 -0.81 -2.53
CA VAL A 141 6.07 -0.12 -3.07
C VAL A 141 6.96 -1.10 -3.84
N TYR A 142 7.20 -2.29 -3.27
CA TYR A 142 7.97 -3.34 -3.94
C TYR A 142 7.36 -3.73 -5.28
N MET A 143 6.04 -3.95 -5.34
CA MET A 143 5.32 -4.33 -6.55
C MET A 143 5.34 -3.21 -7.59
N GLY A 144 5.20 -1.95 -7.18
CA GLY A 144 5.35 -0.78 -8.05
C GLY A 144 6.70 -0.77 -8.76
N MET A 145 7.78 -0.97 -8.01
CA MET A 145 9.13 -1.04 -8.56
C MET A 145 9.36 -2.30 -9.42
N ALA A 146 8.88 -3.47 -9.00
CA ALA A 146 9.05 -4.73 -9.73
C ALA A 146 8.31 -4.74 -11.07
N SER A 147 7.37 -3.81 -11.29
CA SER A 147 6.55 -3.73 -12.49
C SER A 147 7.30 -3.36 -13.76
N LEU A 148 8.51 -2.82 -13.65
CA LEU A 148 9.33 -2.37 -14.79
C LEU A 148 10.46 -3.34 -15.16
N LYS A 149 10.32 -4.63 -14.88
CA LYS A 149 11.35 -5.63 -15.20
C LYS A 149 11.44 -6.04 -16.68
N SER A 150 10.44 -5.79 -17.53
CA SER A 150 10.48 -6.23 -18.95
C SER A 150 10.87 -5.10 -19.91
N GLU A 151 11.93 -5.31 -20.70
CA GLU A 151 12.56 -4.32 -21.61
C GLU A 151 11.65 -3.79 -22.73
N LYS A 152 10.53 -4.46 -23.04
CA LYS A 152 9.53 -3.97 -24.01
C LYS A 152 8.52 -3.02 -23.33
N ILE A 153 8.99 -1.83 -22.93
CA ILE A 153 8.26 -0.88 -22.06
C ILE A 153 7.29 0.03 -22.86
N PHE A 154 7.54 0.27 -24.15
CA PHE A 154 6.84 1.28 -24.96
C PHE A 154 5.31 1.11 -25.10
N PHE A 155 4.75 -0.10 -24.90
CA PHE A 155 3.32 -0.39 -25.11
C PHE A 155 2.49 -0.63 -23.82
N LYS A 156 3.03 -0.39 -22.61
CA LYS A 156 2.52 -1.07 -21.39
C LYS A 156 2.18 -0.21 -20.17
N PHE A 157 1.95 1.10 -20.28
CA PHE A 157 1.43 1.85 -19.12
C PHE A 157 0.07 1.29 -18.64
N GLY A 158 -0.79 0.87 -19.57
CA GLY A 158 -2.04 0.17 -19.24
C GLY A 158 -1.84 -1.14 -18.47
N ASN A 159 -0.72 -1.85 -18.65
CA ASN A 159 -0.42 -3.05 -17.86
C ASN A 159 -0.03 -2.70 -16.41
N LEU A 160 0.56 -1.52 -16.17
CA LEU A 160 0.87 -1.05 -14.81
C LEU A 160 -0.42 -0.78 -14.04
N ILE A 161 -1.37 -0.08 -14.67
CA ILE A 161 -2.70 0.16 -14.09
C ILE A 161 -3.44 -1.17 -13.87
N LEU A 162 -3.45 -2.06 -14.87
CA LEU A 162 -4.09 -3.38 -14.73
C LEU A 162 -3.53 -4.17 -13.56
N ARG A 163 -2.21 -4.10 -13.34
CA ARG A 163 -1.56 -4.74 -12.20
C ARG A 163 -1.96 -4.12 -10.86
N LEU A 164 -2.04 -2.79 -10.78
CA LEU A 164 -2.56 -2.12 -9.60
C LEU A 164 -3.99 -2.60 -9.30
N VAL A 165 -4.87 -2.61 -10.31
CA VAL A 165 -6.26 -3.07 -10.16
C VAL A 165 -6.34 -4.52 -9.66
N ILE A 166 -5.49 -5.43 -10.17
CA ILE A 166 -5.44 -6.82 -9.67
C ILE A 166 -5.05 -6.86 -8.18
N LEU A 167 -4.07 -6.06 -7.77
CA LEU A 167 -3.63 -5.98 -6.38
C LEU A 167 -4.71 -5.38 -5.48
N ASP A 168 -5.41 -4.35 -5.94
CA ASP A 168 -6.52 -3.74 -5.21
C ASP A 168 -7.69 -4.71 -5.05
N ILE A 169 -8.04 -5.46 -6.10
CA ILE A 169 -9.06 -6.52 -6.03
C ILE A 169 -8.64 -7.61 -5.03
N PHE A 170 -7.36 -7.98 -5.00
CA PHE A 170 -6.86 -8.94 -4.02
C PHE A 170 -7.05 -8.44 -2.59
N PHE A 171 -6.65 -7.19 -2.29
CA PHE A 171 -6.79 -6.62 -0.96
C PHE A 171 -8.25 -6.39 -0.57
N LEU A 172 -9.10 -5.98 -1.51
CA LEU A 172 -10.55 -5.89 -1.31
C LEU A 172 -11.15 -7.25 -0.96
N GLY A 173 -10.77 -8.30 -1.70
CA GLY A 173 -11.19 -9.67 -1.44
C GLY A 173 -10.72 -10.17 -0.06
N LEU A 174 -9.48 -9.86 0.31
CA LEU A 174 -8.92 -10.21 1.62
C LEU A 174 -9.68 -9.53 2.77
N VAL A 175 -9.90 -8.21 2.71
CA VAL A 175 -10.65 -7.50 3.76
C VAL A 175 -12.09 -8.00 3.82
N SER A 176 -12.73 -8.24 2.66
CA SER A 176 -14.08 -8.80 2.60
C SER A 176 -14.17 -10.19 3.24
N ALA A 177 -13.14 -11.04 3.07
CA ALA A 177 -13.06 -12.35 3.71
C ALA A 177 -12.86 -12.22 5.23
N LEU A 178 -11.95 -11.34 5.66
CA LEU A 178 -11.67 -11.07 7.08
C LEU A 178 -12.88 -10.46 7.81
N GLN A 179 -13.68 -9.63 7.14
CA GLN A 179 -14.93 -9.07 7.69
C GLN A 179 -15.99 -10.14 7.97
N ARG A 180 -15.94 -11.30 7.30
CA ARG A 180 -16.86 -12.42 7.56
C ARG A 180 -16.48 -13.22 8.79
N LEU A 181 -15.21 -13.18 9.23
CA LEU A 181 -14.71 -13.96 10.35
C LEU A 181 -15.44 -13.64 11.67
N PRO A 182 -15.67 -12.37 12.07
CA PRO A 182 -16.44 -12.04 13.28
C PRO A 182 -17.85 -12.65 13.31
N LYS A 183 -18.52 -12.76 12.16
CA LYS A 183 -19.86 -13.36 12.07
C LYS A 183 -19.86 -14.84 12.47
N LEU A 184 -18.79 -15.58 12.16
CA LEU A 184 -18.63 -16.98 12.58
C LEU A 184 -18.53 -17.13 14.11
N PHE A 185 -18.17 -16.05 14.81
CA PHE A 185 -18.04 -16.00 16.27
C PHE A 185 -19.21 -15.27 16.95
N ALA A 186 -20.33 -15.12 16.26
CA ALA A 186 -21.56 -14.43 16.70
C ALA A 186 -21.40 -12.93 16.98
N LEU A 187 -20.41 -12.27 16.37
CA LEU A 187 -20.29 -10.81 16.39
C LEU A 187 -20.90 -10.24 15.11
N GLN A 188 -21.98 -9.48 15.26
CA GLN A 188 -22.64 -8.78 14.15
C GLN A 188 -22.28 -7.30 14.18
N PHE A 189 -21.91 -6.77 13.02
CA PHE A 189 -21.72 -5.32 12.84
C PHE A 189 -23.05 -4.67 12.52
N ALA A 190 -23.26 -3.46 13.04
CA ALA A 190 -24.38 -2.64 12.61
C ALA A 190 -24.25 -2.31 11.10
N PRO A 191 -25.35 -2.08 10.38
CA PRO A 191 -25.30 -1.67 8.96
C PRO A 191 -24.46 -0.40 8.74
N GLU A 192 -24.54 0.55 9.67
CA GLU A 192 -23.76 1.80 9.64
C GLU A 192 -22.26 1.54 9.77
N GLU A 193 -21.86 0.67 10.70
CA GLU A 193 -20.48 0.23 10.86
C GLU A 193 -19.93 -0.46 9.61
N SER A 194 -20.75 -1.30 8.97
CA SER A 194 -20.38 -1.95 7.71
C SER A 194 -20.16 -0.94 6.59
N LYS A 195 -20.97 0.13 6.53
CA LYS A 195 -20.82 1.23 5.57
C LYS A 195 -19.54 2.03 5.84
N ILE A 196 -19.27 2.34 7.10
CA ILE A 196 -18.06 3.04 7.54
C ILE A 196 -16.80 2.22 7.19
N LEU A 197 -16.84 0.90 7.45
CA LEU A 197 -15.76 -0.01 7.09
C LEU A 197 -15.53 -0.05 5.57
N LEU A 198 -16.60 -0.05 4.77
CA LEU A 198 -16.49 0.02 3.30
C LEU A 198 -15.76 1.29 2.84
N TYR A 199 -16.12 2.46 3.39
CA TYR A 199 -15.43 3.71 3.06
C TYR A 199 -13.95 3.67 3.46
N PHE A 200 -13.65 3.11 4.64
CA PHE A 200 -12.26 2.90 5.04
C PHE A 200 -11.50 1.96 4.09
N VAL A 201 -12.12 0.87 3.62
CA VAL A 201 -11.50 -0.04 2.65
C VAL A 201 -11.18 0.70 1.35
N LEU A 202 -12.08 1.54 0.84
CA LEU A 202 -11.80 2.36 -0.35
C LEU A 202 -10.61 3.30 -0.13
N PHE A 203 -10.53 3.93 1.05
CA PHE A 203 -9.39 4.76 1.42
C PHE A 203 -8.09 3.93 1.55
N LEU A 204 -8.14 2.75 2.16
CA LEU A 204 -7.02 1.81 2.25
C LEU A 204 -6.49 1.44 0.86
N LEU A 205 -7.36 1.15 -0.11
CA LEU A 205 -6.93 0.87 -1.49
C LEU A 205 -6.24 2.08 -2.12
N CYS A 206 -6.76 3.29 -1.92
CA CYS A 206 -6.11 4.51 -2.38
C CYS A 206 -4.74 4.73 -1.72
N PHE A 207 -4.65 4.48 -0.42
CA PHE A 207 -3.42 4.55 0.36
C PHE A 207 -2.36 3.53 -0.12
N LEU A 208 -2.77 2.30 -0.42
CA LEU A 208 -1.90 1.27 -0.98
C LEU A 208 -1.47 1.62 -2.42
N SER A 209 -2.38 2.20 -3.21
CA SER A 209 -2.10 2.72 -4.55
C SER A 209 -1.05 3.84 -4.54
N PHE A 210 -1.07 4.73 -3.55
CA PHE A 210 -0.05 5.77 -3.36
C PHE A 210 1.36 5.14 -3.25
N PHE A 211 1.51 4.10 -2.43
CA PHE A 211 2.79 3.41 -2.27
C PHE A 211 3.21 2.65 -3.54
N TYR A 212 2.27 2.04 -4.27
CA TYR A 212 2.56 1.46 -5.58
C TYR A 212 3.08 2.50 -6.58
N ALA A 213 2.41 3.66 -6.67
CA ALA A 213 2.81 4.76 -7.53
C ALA A 213 4.19 5.32 -7.14
N ALA A 214 4.49 5.44 -5.85
CA ALA A 214 5.80 5.85 -5.36
C ALA A 214 6.90 4.84 -5.74
N GLY A 215 6.65 3.54 -5.59
CA GLY A 215 7.58 2.49 -6.01
C GLY A 215 7.87 2.52 -7.51
N LEU A 216 6.83 2.76 -8.33
CA LEU A 216 6.96 2.96 -9.76
C LEU A 216 7.82 4.20 -10.07
N PHE A 217 7.56 5.33 -9.42
CA PHE A 217 8.29 6.58 -9.60
C PHE A 217 9.77 6.42 -9.26
N ILE A 218 10.09 5.85 -8.09
CA ILE A 218 11.49 5.65 -7.66
C ILE A 218 12.24 4.76 -8.65
N ARG A 219 11.59 3.72 -9.18
CA ARG A 219 12.18 2.87 -10.23
C ARG A 219 12.41 3.62 -11.53
N MET A 220 11.47 4.49 -11.92
CA MET A 220 11.59 5.35 -13.11
C MET A 220 12.64 6.45 -12.95
N VAL A 221 12.94 6.94 -11.75
CA VAL A 221 13.99 7.93 -11.52
C VAL A 221 15.37 7.27 -11.39
N SER A 222 15.43 6.10 -10.76
CA SER A 222 16.68 5.37 -10.53
C SER A 222 17.24 4.76 -11.81
N ARG A 223 18.54 4.97 -12.10
CA ARG A 223 19.22 4.33 -13.25
C ARG A 223 19.64 2.89 -12.92
N LYS A 224 20.25 2.69 -11.76
CA LYS A 224 20.73 1.38 -11.30
C LYS A 224 19.67 0.68 -10.45
N LYS A 225 19.46 -0.61 -10.70
CA LYS A 225 18.47 -1.44 -10.00
C LYS A 225 18.75 -1.51 -8.49
N GLN A 226 20.00 -1.74 -8.08
CA GLN A 226 20.38 -1.84 -6.66
C GLN A 226 20.08 -0.55 -5.87
N ARG A 227 20.40 0.62 -6.43
CA ARG A 227 20.12 1.92 -5.78
C ARG A 227 18.63 2.16 -5.60
N ALA A 228 17.79 1.68 -6.53
CA ALA A 228 16.35 1.82 -6.43
C ALA A 228 15.77 1.14 -5.18
N TYR A 229 16.27 -0.06 -4.82
CA TYR A 229 15.84 -0.76 -3.60
C TYR A 229 16.17 0.02 -2.33
N ILE A 230 17.36 0.61 -2.25
CA ILE A 230 17.78 1.42 -1.10
C ILE A 230 16.88 2.66 -0.98
N TYR A 231 16.64 3.38 -2.08
CA TYR A 231 15.76 4.55 -2.07
C TYR A 231 14.32 4.20 -1.71
N ILE A 232 13.82 3.06 -2.15
CA ILE A 232 12.49 2.55 -1.76
C ILE A 232 12.42 2.29 -0.27
N PHE A 233 13.42 1.62 0.30
CA PHE A 233 13.43 1.34 1.72
C PHE A 233 13.50 2.63 2.54
N ILE A 234 14.37 3.58 2.17
CA ILE A 234 14.47 4.89 2.82
C ILE A 234 13.14 5.65 2.72
N PHE A 235 12.56 5.74 1.51
CA PHE A 235 11.29 6.42 1.29
C PHE A 235 10.17 5.80 2.13
N TRP A 236 10.05 4.48 2.10
CA TRP A 236 9.06 3.74 2.87
C TRP A 236 9.24 3.96 4.38
N PHE A 237 10.46 3.82 4.90
CA PHE A 237 10.77 4.02 6.31
C PHE A 237 10.48 5.45 6.77
N VAL A 238 10.87 6.46 5.99
CA VAL A 238 10.56 7.86 6.29
C VAL A 238 9.05 8.10 6.27
N SER A 239 8.34 7.56 5.29
CA SER A 239 6.89 7.76 5.14
C SER A 239 6.07 7.08 6.24
N VAL A 240 6.44 5.84 6.60
CA VAL A 240 5.69 4.98 7.53
C VAL A 240 6.08 5.21 8.98
N SER A 241 7.35 5.55 9.26
CA SER A 241 7.86 5.71 10.64
C SER A 241 8.15 7.17 10.99
N VAL A 242 9.01 7.84 10.22
CA VAL A 242 9.52 9.18 10.60
C VAL A 242 8.43 10.24 10.53
N ILE A 243 7.67 10.32 9.43
CA ILE A 243 6.63 11.34 9.26
C ILE A 243 5.53 11.21 10.31
N PRO A 244 4.92 10.03 10.57
CA PRO A 244 3.92 9.89 11.62
C PRO A 244 4.45 10.22 13.02
N GLU A 245 5.70 9.89 13.32
CA GLU A 245 6.33 10.22 14.61
C GLU A 245 6.56 11.72 14.76
N CYS A 246 7.12 12.39 13.73
CA CYS A 246 7.27 13.84 13.72
C CYS A 246 5.93 14.57 13.91
N MET A 247 4.87 14.05 13.27
CA MET A 247 3.51 14.55 13.42
C MET A 247 2.96 14.35 14.84
N THR A 248 3.29 13.24 15.49
CA THR A 248 2.94 12.95 16.88
C THR A 248 3.69 13.87 17.85
N ILE A 249 4.99 14.11 17.62
CA ILE A 249 5.79 15.06 18.40
C ILE A 249 5.26 16.49 18.24
N PHE A 250 4.94 16.90 17.02
CA PHE A 250 4.34 18.20 16.74
C PHE A 250 3.03 18.38 17.51
N LEU A 251 2.17 17.36 17.50
CA LEU A 251 0.93 17.35 18.26
C LEU A 251 1.17 17.44 19.77
N HIS A 252 2.12 16.67 20.30
CA HIS A 252 2.49 16.71 21.71
C HIS A 252 2.96 18.11 22.14
N ASN A 253 3.74 18.79 21.31
CA ASN A 253 4.16 20.17 21.59
C ASN A 253 2.97 21.14 21.52
N LYS A 254 2.07 20.97 20.55
CA LYS A 254 0.82 21.76 20.47
C LYS A 254 -0.06 21.55 21.71
N SER A 255 -0.14 20.33 22.23
CA SER A 255 -0.99 20.03 23.39
C SER A 255 -0.43 20.54 24.70
N GLN A 256 0.87 20.84 24.77
CA GLN A 256 1.45 21.58 25.90
C GLN A 256 0.92 23.01 26.00
N LEU A 257 0.29 23.56 24.95
CA LEU A 257 -0.40 24.85 25.00
C LEU A 257 -1.74 24.76 25.74
N LEU A 258 -2.31 23.57 25.90
CA LEU A 258 -3.48 23.37 26.74
C LEU A 258 -3.05 23.58 28.20
N GLN A 259 -3.83 24.37 28.95
CA GLN A 259 -3.54 24.57 30.36
C GLN A 259 -3.54 23.22 31.10
N ALA A 260 -2.61 23.05 32.03
CA ALA A 260 -2.53 21.83 32.83
C ALA A 260 -3.82 21.60 33.62
N ASN A 261 -4.25 20.35 33.75
CA ASN A 261 -5.45 19.98 34.52
C ASN A 261 -5.43 20.54 35.94
N GLU A 262 -4.24 20.65 36.54
CA GLU A 262 -4.03 21.23 37.88
C GLU A 262 -4.54 22.67 37.97
N LYS A 263 -4.33 23.49 36.95
CA LYS A 263 -4.82 24.87 36.94
C LYS A 263 -6.34 24.93 36.96
N TYR A 264 -7.00 24.11 36.14
CA TYR A 264 -8.45 24.01 36.13
C TYR A 264 -9.01 23.44 37.43
N ASN A 265 -8.30 22.48 38.04
CA ASN A 265 -8.63 21.96 39.38
C ASN A 265 -8.59 23.05 40.44
N ILE A 266 -7.54 23.88 40.42
CA ILE A 266 -7.41 25.01 41.34
C ILE A 266 -8.57 25.99 41.14
N MET A 267 -8.91 26.34 39.89
CA MET A 267 -10.04 27.23 39.61
C MET A 267 -11.38 26.67 40.13
N LYS A 268 -11.65 25.37 39.94
CA LYS A 268 -12.86 24.72 40.47
C LYS A 268 -12.85 24.67 41.99
N LEU A 269 -11.70 24.38 42.59
CA LEU A 269 -11.53 24.34 44.05
C LEU A 269 -11.73 25.73 44.67
N GLU A 270 -11.17 26.78 44.07
CA GLU A 270 -11.34 28.16 44.50
C GLU A 270 -12.82 28.57 44.51
N GLU A 271 -13.58 28.23 43.47
CA GLU A 271 -15.02 28.51 43.42
C GLU A 271 -15.78 27.79 44.54
N VAL A 272 -15.46 26.53 44.82
CA VAL A 272 -16.08 25.79 45.93
C VAL A 272 -15.67 26.36 47.29
N MET A 273 -14.40 26.68 47.51
CA MET A 273 -13.92 27.31 48.75
C MET A 273 -14.57 28.68 48.99
N ASN A 274 -14.78 29.46 47.94
CA ASN A 274 -15.47 30.75 48.04
C ASN A 274 -16.93 30.55 48.45
N PHE A 275 -17.61 29.57 47.85
CA PHE A 275 -18.96 29.20 48.25
C PHE A 275 -19.03 28.70 49.71
N GLU A 276 -18.10 27.83 50.14
CA GLU A 276 -18.04 27.36 51.52
C GLU A 276 -17.87 28.50 52.53
N LYS A 277 -17.04 29.51 52.21
CA LYS A 277 -16.90 30.72 53.04
C LYS A 277 -18.21 31.50 53.15
N GLU A 278 -18.99 31.61 52.06
CA GLU A 278 -20.30 32.26 52.08
C GLU A 278 -21.31 31.49 52.94
N VAL A 279 -21.32 30.16 52.82
CA VAL A 279 -22.16 29.27 53.64
C VAL A 279 -21.80 29.41 55.11
N GLN A 280 -20.50 29.39 55.44
CA GLN A 280 -20.03 29.55 56.82
C GLN A 280 -20.49 30.89 57.40
N LYS A 281 -20.32 31.99 56.66
CA LYS A 281 -20.80 33.33 57.08
C LYS A 281 -22.31 33.36 57.33
N ALA A 282 -23.10 32.68 56.50
CA ALA A 282 -24.55 32.65 56.64
C ALA A 282 -25.06 31.79 57.81
N ILE A 283 -24.25 30.85 58.31
CA ILE A 283 -24.62 29.94 59.40
C ILE A 283 -24.15 30.45 60.76
N VAL A 284 -23.09 31.26 60.80
CA VAL A 284 -22.57 31.87 62.04
C VAL A 284 -23.70 32.67 62.71
N GLY A 285 -24.01 32.32 63.96
CA GLY A 285 -25.06 32.96 64.77
C GLY A 285 -26.39 32.19 64.85
N ILE A 286 -26.58 31.13 64.06
CA ILE A 286 -27.84 30.37 64.03
C ILE A 286 -27.80 29.22 65.02
N LYS A 287 -28.71 29.26 65.99
CA LYS A 287 -28.75 28.31 67.11
C LYS A 287 -29.64 27.09 66.83
N THR A 288 -30.70 27.22 66.04
CA THR A 288 -31.65 26.12 65.84
C THR A 288 -31.28 25.25 64.63
N LEU A 289 -31.47 23.93 64.77
CA LEU A 289 -31.20 22.97 63.70
C LEU A 289 -32.11 23.19 62.48
N GLY A 290 -33.38 23.56 62.72
CA GLY A 290 -34.37 23.80 61.67
C GLY A 290 -34.02 24.99 60.77
N GLU A 291 -33.57 26.12 61.34
CA GLU A 291 -33.14 27.29 60.57
C GLU A 291 -31.86 27.00 59.78
N ARG A 292 -30.90 26.28 60.37
CA ARG A 292 -29.70 25.81 59.65
C ARG A 292 -30.07 24.99 58.43
N ASN A 293 -31.00 24.04 58.56
CA ASN A 293 -31.43 23.21 57.43
C ASN A 293 -32.07 24.03 56.30
N LYS A 294 -32.90 25.03 56.63
CA LYS A 294 -33.49 25.94 55.61
C LYS A 294 -32.41 26.75 54.88
N ILE A 295 -31.38 27.19 55.59
CA ILE A 295 -30.27 27.93 54.97
C ILE A 295 -29.40 27.00 54.13
N TYR A 296 -29.12 25.78 54.57
CA TYR A 296 -28.45 24.79 53.75
C TYR A 296 -29.21 24.53 52.45
N GLN A 297 -30.53 24.34 52.50
CA GLN A 297 -31.36 24.19 51.28
C GLN A 297 -31.23 25.41 50.35
N LYS A 298 -31.33 26.63 50.89
CA LYS A 298 -31.19 27.87 50.11
C LYS A 298 -29.79 27.98 49.49
N MET A 299 -28.75 27.63 50.24
CA MET A 299 -27.37 27.68 49.80
C MET A 299 -27.04 26.60 48.77
N VAL A 300 -27.57 25.39 48.94
CA VAL A 300 -27.46 24.32 47.94
C VAL A 300 -28.08 24.76 46.62
N LYS A 301 -29.28 25.36 46.65
CA LYS A 301 -29.91 25.92 45.46
C LYS A 301 -29.06 27.04 44.85
N HIS A 302 -28.51 27.93 45.69
CA HIS A 302 -27.60 28.97 45.22
C HIS A 302 -26.36 28.38 44.55
N PHE A 303 -25.72 27.38 45.15
CA PHE A 303 -24.57 26.69 44.58
C PHE A 303 -24.89 26.09 43.21
N LEU A 304 -26.04 25.42 43.07
CA LEU A 304 -26.48 24.88 41.79
C LEU A 304 -26.62 25.95 40.71
N ASP A 305 -27.15 27.11 41.07
CA ASP A 305 -27.42 28.19 40.13
C ASP A 305 -26.18 29.03 39.79
N THR A 306 -25.20 29.12 40.70
CA THR A 306 -24.00 29.95 40.52
C THR A 306 -22.73 29.13 40.43
N GLY A 307 -22.26 28.55 41.53
CA GLY A 307 -20.97 27.86 41.63
C GLY A 307 -20.85 26.65 40.70
N TYR A 308 -21.88 25.80 40.66
CA TYR A 308 -21.91 24.64 39.78
C TYR A 308 -21.95 25.05 38.30
N ARG A 309 -22.76 26.05 37.92
CA ARG A 309 -22.78 26.56 36.54
C ARG A 309 -21.43 27.11 36.11
N LYS A 310 -20.70 27.80 36.99
CA LYS A 310 -19.34 28.26 36.71
C LYS A 310 -18.38 27.08 36.51
N ASN A 311 -18.43 26.06 37.36
CA ASN A 311 -17.62 24.85 37.21
C ASN A 311 -17.93 24.12 35.89
N THR A 312 -19.19 24.03 35.49
CA THR A 312 -19.59 23.48 34.20
C THR A 312 -19.03 24.30 33.05
N LYS A 313 -19.09 25.65 33.11
CA LYS A 313 -18.49 26.52 32.10
C LYS A 313 -16.98 26.32 31.95
N ILE A 314 -16.26 26.11 33.06
CA ILE A 314 -14.83 25.79 33.04
C ILE A 314 -14.60 24.46 32.30
N GLU A 315 -15.41 23.44 32.55
CA GLU A 315 -15.29 22.14 31.87
C GLU A 315 -15.66 22.21 30.39
N GLU A 316 -16.67 22.99 30.03
CA GLU A 316 -17.02 23.28 28.64
C GLU A 316 -15.89 24.03 27.91
N GLU A 317 -15.26 25.01 28.57
CA GLU A 317 -14.09 25.72 28.02
C GLU A 317 -12.92 24.77 27.77
N ILE A 318 -12.62 23.87 28.70
CA ILE A 318 -11.60 22.83 28.53
C ILE A 318 -11.92 21.97 27.29
N ASN A 319 -13.15 21.49 27.18
CA ASN A 319 -13.56 20.64 26.07
C ASN A 319 -13.47 21.35 24.73
N ASN A 320 -13.91 22.62 24.66
CA ASN A 320 -13.80 23.44 23.46
C ASN A 320 -12.33 23.65 23.05
N ASN A 321 -11.44 23.85 24.01
CA ASN A 321 -10.00 23.99 23.75
C ASN A 321 -9.39 22.67 23.26
N ILE A 322 -9.76 21.54 23.87
CA ILE A 322 -9.32 20.21 23.42
C ILE A 322 -9.83 19.94 22.00
N GLU A 323 -11.12 20.19 21.73
CA GLU A 323 -11.72 19.99 20.42
C GLU A 323 -11.05 20.85 19.34
N LYS A 324 -10.73 22.11 19.66
CA LYS A 324 -9.96 22.98 18.75
C LYS A 324 -8.60 22.39 18.40
N VAL A 325 -7.84 21.91 19.39
CA VAL A 325 -6.54 21.26 19.15
C VAL A 325 -6.71 19.98 18.33
N MET A 326 -7.77 19.20 18.56
CA MET A 326 -8.07 17.99 17.78
C MET A 326 -8.41 18.31 16.32
N ARG A 327 -9.22 19.36 16.05
CA ARG A 327 -9.53 19.79 14.68
C ARG A 327 -8.30 20.30 13.94
N GLU A 328 -7.42 21.04 14.62
CA GLU A 328 -6.13 21.44 14.07
C GLU A 328 -5.26 20.22 13.76
N TYR A 329 -5.20 19.24 14.67
CA TYR A 329 -4.46 18.00 14.47
C TYR A 329 -4.98 17.22 13.26
N GLU A 330 -6.29 17.02 13.17
CA GLU A 330 -6.95 16.39 12.03
C GLU A 330 -6.57 17.09 10.71
N SER A 331 -6.57 18.43 10.70
CA SER A 331 -6.18 19.25 9.53
C SER A 331 -4.74 19.00 9.09
N VAL A 332 -3.81 18.87 10.05
CA VAL A 332 -2.40 18.59 9.75
C VAL A 332 -2.20 17.14 9.29
N MET A 333 -2.91 16.18 9.88
CA MET A 333 -2.78 14.77 9.51
C MET A 333 -3.19 14.51 8.05
N GLN A 334 -4.16 15.25 7.52
CA GLN A 334 -4.63 15.12 6.12
C GLN A 334 -3.53 15.37 5.08
N LEU A 335 -2.47 16.12 5.43
CA LEU A 335 -1.41 16.49 4.48
C LEU A 335 -0.57 15.28 4.04
N TYR A 336 -0.51 14.22 4.84
CA TYR A 336 0.28 13.03 4.55
C TYR A 336 -0.58 11.77 4.63
N PRO A 337 -0.61 10.93 3.58
CA PRO A 337 -1.44 9.72 3.54
C PRO A 337 -1.23 8.77 4.73
N THR A 338 0.01 8.63 5.21
CA THR A 338 0.36 7.74 6.33
C THR A 338 -0.15 8.26 7.67
N SER A 339 0.01 9.55 7.93
CA SER A 339 -0.52 10.22 9.11
C SER A 339 -2.05 10.19 9.12
N PHE A 340 -2.68 10.49 7.98
CA PHE A 340 -4.14 10.46 7.85
C PHE A 340 -4.72 9.04 8.00
N TYR A 341 -4.02 8.02 7.51
CA TYR A 341 -4.38 6.62 7.72
C TYR A 341 -4.39 6.27 9.22
N ASN A 342 -3.32 6.60 9.94
CA ASN A 342 -3.24 6.33 11.38
C ASN A 342 -4.29 7.11 12.20
N PHE A 343 -4.62 8.33 11.78
CA PHE A 343 -5.70 9.11 12.38
C PHE A 343 -7.07 8.43 12.16
N SER A 344 -7.36 8.06 10.91
CA SER A 344 -8.61 7.39 10.52
C SER A 344 -8.83 6.07 11.27
N CYS A 345 -7.78 5.25 11.40
CA CYS A 345 -7.84 4.02 12.19
C CYS A 345 -8.20 4.28 13.67
N GLY A 346 -7.72 5.38 14.24
CA GLY A 346 -8.09 5.81 15.59
C GLY A 346 -9.58 6.10 15.72
N GLU A 347 -10.14 6.94 14.85
CA GLU A 347 -11.57 7.26 14.86
C GLU A 347 -12.47 6.04 14.57
N LEU A 348 -12.05 5.17 13.65
CA LEU A 348 -12.76 3.93 13.30
C LEU A 348 -12.77 2.91 14.43
N SER A 349 -11.75 2.90 15.28
CA SER A 349 -11.72 2.05 16.47
C SER A 349 -12.80 2.40 17.49
N SER A 350 -13.52 3.51 17.30
CA SER A 350 -14.33 4.23 18.29
C SER A 350 -13.54 4.78 19.47
N LYS A 351 -12.30 4.33 19.73
CA LYS A 351 -11.40 4.84 20.78
C LYS A 351 -10.56 6.05 20.32
N GLY A 352 -11.07 6.79 19.33
CA GLY A 352 -10.47 7.99 18.77
C GLY A 352 -10.77 9.24 19.59
N TYR A 353 -10.41 10.40 19.03
CA TYR A 353 -10.63 11.70 19.63
C TYR A 353 -12.12 12.07 19.70
N SER A 354 -12.89 11.76 18.65
CA SER A 354 -14.33 12.07 18.63
C SER A 354 -15.07 11.28 19.72
N GLY A 355 -14.76 9.98 19.85
CA GLY A 355 -15.34 9.12 20.89
C GLY A 355 -15.01 9.60 22.31
N TYR A 356 -13.80 10.16 22.49
CA TYR A 356 -13.44 10.79 23.76
C TYR A 356 -14.29 12.05 24.05
N ILE A 357 -14.45 12.95 23.08
CA ILE A 357 -15.27 14.16 23.26
C ILE A 357 -16.74 13.80 23.53
N ASP A 358 -17.27 12.79 22.84
CA ASP A 358 -18.63 12.29 23.08
C ASP A 358 -18.76 11.72 24.50
N LEU A 359 -17.79 10.92 24.97
CA LEU A 359 -17.79 10.38 26.33
C LEU A 359 -17.76 11.51 27.35
N VAL A 360 -16.89 12.51 27.19
CA VAL A 360 -16.81 13.63 28.14
C VAL A 360 -18.14 14.38 28.18
N SER A 361 -18.72 14.68 27.02
CA SER A 361 -20.02 15.35 26.92
C SER A 361 -21.13 14.54 27.59
N TYR A 362 -21.14 13.22 27.38
CA TYR A 362 -22.08 12.30 28.01
C TYR A 362 -21.92 12.28 29.54
N THR A 363 -20.70 12.15 30.04
CA THR A 363 -20.39 12.16 31.47
C THR A 363 -20.78 13.49 32.12
N LEU A 364 -20.52 14.63 31.47
CA LEU A 364 -20.91 15.95 31.97
C LEU A 364 -22.42 16.08 32.11
N LYS A 365 -23.17 15.60 31.11
CA LYS A 365 -24.63 15.56 31.15
C LYS A 365 -25.13 14.67 32.29
N LEU A 366 -24.63 13.44 32.40
CA LEU A 366 -25.00 12.53 33.49
C LEU A 366 -24.67 13.10 34.86
N ARG A 367 -23.54 13.78 35.00
CA ARG A 367 -23.15 14.43 36.25
C ARG A 367 -24.13 15.54 36.63
N HIS A 368 -24.55 16.36 35.68
CA HIS A 368 -25.56 17.40 35.89
C HIS A 368 -26.87 16.81 36.41
N GLU A 369 -27.37 15.78 35.72
CA GLU A 369 -28.61 15.09 36.10
C GLU A 369 -28.48 14.38 37.45
N PHE A 370 -27.33 13.75 37.73
CA PHE A 370 -27.04 13.10 39.00
C PHE A 370 -27.01 14.09 40.17
N ILE A 371 -26.36 15.24 40.02
CA ILE A 371 -26.29 16.26 41.07
C ILE A 371 -27.70 16.77 41.40
N GLN A 372 -28.51 17.09 40.39
CA GLN A 372 -29.89 17.50 40.59
C GLN A 372 -30.71 16.42 41.30
N TYR A 373 -30.59 15.17 40.84
CA TYR A 373 -31.24 14.01 41.45
C TYR A 373 -30.84 13.85 42.92
N TYR A 374 -29.54 13.86 43.20
CA TYR A 374 -28.98 13.68 44.53
C TYR A 374 -29.46 14.77 45.49
N LEU A 375 -29.41 16.03 45.09
CA LEU A 375 -29.79 17.15 45.95
C LEU A 375 -31.30 17.15 46.23
N LYS A 376 -32.12 16.87 45.22
CA LYS A 376 -33.56 16.64 45.40
C LYS A 376 -33.82 15.51 46.39
N LYS A 377 -33.16 14.37 46.21
CA LYS A 377 -33.35 13.21 47.09
C LYS A 377 -32.89 13.45 48.51
N ARG A 378 -31.75 14.13 48.70
CA ARG A 378 -31.18 14.36 50.02
C ARG A 378 -31.89 15.46 50.80
N TYR A 379 -32.26 16.55 50.14
CA TYR A 379 -32.71 17.76 50.82
C TYR A 379 -34.22 18.01 50.71
N GLU A 380 -34.89 17.44 49.71
CA GLU A 380 -36.33 17.64 49.50
C GLU A 380 -37.17 16.40 49.81
N SER A 381 -36.66 15.18 49.51
CA SER A 381 -37.36 13.95 49.85
C SER A 381 -36.91 13.37 51.19
N ASN A 382 -37.84 12.96 52.05
CA ASN A 382 -37.55 12.20 53.27
C ASN A 382 -37.37 10.69 53.00
N ASP A 383 -36.97 10.32 51.78
CA ASP A 383 -36.81 8.92 51.39
C ASP A 383 -35.61 8.31 52.13
N LYS A 384 -35.88 7.38 53.05
CA LYS A 384 -34.81 6.63 53.73
C LYS A 384 -34.17 5.56 52.84
N LYS A 385 -34.90 5.08 51.84
CA LYS A 385 -34.42 4.06 50.91
C LYS A 385 -33.74 4.73 49.71
N ILE A 386 -32.52 4.31 49.43
CA ILE A 386 -31.79 4.78 48.25
C ILE A 386 -32.43 4.18 47.01
N ILE A 387 -32.74 5.06 46.06
CA ILE A 387 -33.11 4.69 44.70
C ILE A 387 -31.88 5.00 43.84
N PRO A 388 -31.35 4.03 43.07
CA PRO A 388 -30.25 4.28 42.15
C PRO A 388 -30.63 5.38 41.15
N PHE A 389 -29.70 6.31 40.88
CA PHE A 389 -29.85 7.23 39.76
C PHE A 389 -29.78 6.49 38.43
N VAL A 390 -28.76 5.64 38.27
CA VAL A 390 -28.58 4.79 37.09
C VAL A 390 -29.07 3.38 37.33
N LYS A 391 -29.87 2.86 36.40
CA LYS A 391 -30.43 1.50 36.43
C LYS A 391 -29.79 0.62 35.36
N GLY A 392 -28.89 -0.27 35.77
CA GLY A 392 -28.37 -1.33 34.90
C GLY A 392 -27.44 -0.82 33.81
N GLU A 393 -27.89 -0.85 32.55
CA GLU A 393 -27.05 -0.53 31.37
C GLU A 393 -26.81 0.98 31.14
N GLU A 394 -27.50 1.89 31.84
CA GLU A 394 -27.31 3.34 31.59
C GLU A 394 -25.91 3.82 32.03
N ASN A 395 -25.18 3.00 32.80
CA ASN A 395 -23.76 3.19 33.15
C ASN A 395 -22.80 2.86 32.00
N ILE A 396 -23.32 2.55 30.82
CA ILE A 396 -22.51 2.11 29.68
C ILE A 396 -22.63 3.14 28.58
N PHE A 397 -21.53 3.82 28.30
CA PHE A 397 -21.43 4.68 27.15
C PHE A 397 -21.09 3.85 25.91
N LYS A 398 -22.07 3.69 25.01
CA LYS A 398 -21.90 2.95 23.75
C LYS A 398 -21.25 3.86 22.71
N ALA A 399 -19.97 3.66 22.45
CA ALA A 399 -19.24 4.46 21.49
C ALA A 399 -19.53 4.03 20.06
N SER A 400 -19.83 5.01 19.20
CA SER A 400 -19.99 4.79 17.75
C SER A 400 -18.66 4.93 17.03
N SER A 401 -18.32 4.00 16.14
CA SER A 401 -17.27 4.25 15.15
C SER A 401 -17.70 5.36 14.21
N ARG A 402 -16.78 6.28 13.88
CA ARG A 402 -17.04 7.39 12.96
C ARG A 402 -15.87 7.54 11.99
N LEU A 403 -16.16 8.16 10.86
CA LEU A 403 -15.10 8.66 9.98
C LEU A 403 -14.64 10.04 10.51
N PRO A 404 -13.36 10.39 10.35
CA PRO A 404 -12.89 11.77 10.51
C PRO A 404 -13.83 12.78 9.82
N GLY A 405 -14.06 13.95 10.41
CA GLY A 405 -14.89 14.99 9.78
C GLY A 405 -14.34 15.43 8.42
N SER A 406 -13.04 15.31 8.25
CA SER A 406 -12.27 15.60 7.04
C SER A 406 -12.01 14.39 6.13
N PHE A 407 -12.70 13.26 6.34
CA PHE A 407 -12.39 12.00 5.67
C PHE A 407 -12.29 12.10 4.14
N PHE A 408 -13.24 12.77 3.51
CA PHE A 408 -13.23 12.94 2.06
C PHE A 408 -12.12 13.87 1.57
N VAL A 409 -11.72 14.87 2.37
CA VAL A 409 -10.61 15.76 2.04
C VAL A 409 -9.28 15.01 2.11
N GLY A 410 -9.02 14.29 3.21
CA GLY A 410 -7.81 13.46 3.35
C GLY A 410 -7.72 12.34 2.30
N GLY A 411 -8.85 11.69 2.00
CA GLY A 411 -8.94 10.71 0.91
C GLY A 411 -8.69 11.34 -0.47
N GLY A 412 -9.29 12.50 -0.74
CA GLY A 412 -9.10 13.26 -1.97
C GLY A 412 -7.65 13.71 -2.19
N LEU A 413 -6.99 14.22 -1.14
CA LEU A 413 -5.57 14.60 -1.18
C LEU A 413 -4.68 13.38 -1.45
N THR A 414 -4.96 12.25 -0.79
CA THR A 414 -4.23 10.99 -1.03
C THR A 414 -4.37 10.52 -2.48
N LEU A 415 -5.58 10.60 -3.04
CA LEU A 415 -5.85 10.28 -4.45
C LEU A 415 -5.12 11.25 -5.39
N ALA A 416 -5.17 12.55 -5.13
CA ALA A 416 -4.48 13.57 -5.92
C ALA A 416 -2.95 13.34 -5.94
N LEU A 417 -2.35 13.04 -4.79
CA LEU A 417 -0.93 12.68 -4.68
C LEU A 417 -0.60 11.40 -5.46
N THR A 418 -1.49 10.41 -5.42
CA THR A 418 -1.34 9.16 -6.17
C THR A 418 -1.35 9.40 -7.68
N ILE A 419 -2.33 10.17 -8.18
CA ILE A 419 -2.43 10.56 -9.59
C ILE A 419 -1.20 11.36 -10.00
N PHE A 420 -0.76 12.31 -9.18
CA PHE A 420 0.44 13.10 -9.43
C PHE A 420 1.69 12.22 -9.57
N LEU A 421 1.88 11.23 -8.69
CA LEU A 421 3.01 10.29 -8.77
C LEU A 421 2.95 9.42 -10.03
N PHE A 422 1.75 8.99 -10.45
CA PHE A 422 1.56 8.27 -11.71
C PHE A 422 1.91 9.14 -12.92
N LEU A 423 1.43 10.39 -12.96
CA LEU A 423 1.74 11.34 -14.02
C LEU A 423 3.23 11.65 -14.05
N ALA A 424 3.86 11.91 -12.91
CA ALA A 424 5.30 12.14 -12.80
C ALA A 424 6.09 10.92 -13.29
N SER A 425 5.69 9.71 -12.91
CA SER A 425 6.28 8.46 -13.40
C SER A 425 6.17 8.32 -14.90
N TYR A 426 5.00 8.65 -15.47
CA TYR A 426 4.74 8.61 -16.90
C TYR A 426 5.58 9.65 -17.66
N LEU A 427 5.72 10.87 -17.15
CA LEU A 427 6.56 11.91 -17.77
C LEU A 427 8.03 11.54 -17.75
N VAL A 428 8.55 11.02 -16.63
CA VAL A 428 9.93 10.51 -16.53
C VAL A 428 10.13 9.35 -17.51
N PHE A 429 9.13 8.49 -17.65
CA PHE A 429 9.13 7.41 -18.61
C PHE A 429 9.22 7.92 -20.06
N LEU A 430 8.34 8.84 -20.48
CA LEU A 430 8.37 9.44 -21.82
C LEU A 430 9.73 10.09 -22.12
N ARG A 431 10.28 10.84 -21.16
CA ARG A 431 11.61 11.44 -21.30
C ARG A 431 12.71 10.40 -21.48
N ARG A 432 12.64 9.26 -20.79
CA ARG A 432 13.60 8.15 -20.97
C ARG A 432 13.40 7.43 -22.29
N SER A 433 12.16 7.23 -22.71
CA SER A 433 11.80 6.63 -24.00
C SER A 433 12.36 7.43 -25.17
N ASN A 434 12.21 8.76 -25.13
CA ASN A 434 12.72 9.66 -26.16
C ASN A 434 14.25 9.79 -26.14
N ARG A 435 14.90 9.42 -25.02
CA ARG A 435 16.36 9.37 -24.88
C ARG A 435 16.97 8.03 -25.25
N ILE A 436 16.18 7.02 -25.59
CA ILE A 436 16.72 5.86 -26.30
C ILE A 436 17.31 6.47 -27.56
N PRO A 437 18.66 6.54 -27.69
CA PRO A 437 19.25 7.17 -28.85
C PRO A 437 18.65 6.43 -30.02
N THR A 438 17.86 7.12 -30.84
CA THR A 438 17.71 6.71 -32.23
C THR A 438 19.13 6.61 -32.71
N ALA A 439 19.68 5.38 -32.71
CA ALA A 439 21.09 5.16 -32.97
C ALA A 439 21.37 5.98 -34.23
N LYS A 440 22.22 7.02 -34.10
CA LYS A 440 22.56 7.88 -35.24
C LYS A 440 22.86 6.90 -36.35
N LYS A 441 22.07 6.95 -37.44
CA LYS A 441 22.09 5.95 -38.51
C LYS A 441 23.55 5.60 -38.74
N PRO A 442 24.00 4.39 -38.35
CA PRO A 442 25.41 4.10 -38.38
C PRO A 442 25.86 4.31 -39.83
N GLN A 443 26.73 5.29 -40.07
CA GLN A 443 27.20 5.64 -41.42
C GLN A 443 28.26 4.62 -41.86
N TYR A 444 27.95 3.33 -41.76
CA TYR A 444 28.80 2.29 -42.29
C TYR A 444 28.48 2.11 -43.77
N LYS A 445 29.47 2.42 -44.62
CA LYS A 445 29.41 2.08 -46.04
C LYS A 445 29.85 0.62 -46.20
N PHE A 446 28.88 -0.27 -46.25
CA PHE A 446 29.13 -1.67 -46.61
C PHE A 446 29.27 -1.80 -48.13
N ARG A 447 30.31 -2.51 -48.58
CA ARG A 447 30.53 -2.81 -50.01
C ARG A 447 29.87 -4.15 -50.33
N LYS A 448 29.24 -4.22 -51.50
CA LYS A 448 28.65 -5.46 -52.04
C LYS A 448 29.72 -6.55 -52.14
N GLY A 449 29.32 -7.78 -51.81
CA GLY A 449 30.19 -8.96 -51.82
C GLY A 449 31.28 -8.97 -50.75
N ASN A 450 31.08 -8.23 -49.65
CA ASN A 450 31.94 -8.33 -48.46
C ASN A 450 31.17 -8.83 -47.23
N THR A 451 31.89 -9.60 -46.41
CA THR A 451 31.45 -10.01 -45.08
C THR A 451 32.11 -9.14 -44.01
N TYR A 452 31.30 -8.64 -43.07
CA TYR A 452 31.70 -7.75 -42.00
C TYR A 452 31.44 -8.40 -40.65
N PHE A 453 32.40 -8.32 -39.73
CA PHE A 453 32.23 -8.74 -38.34
C PHE A 453 32.22 -7.51 -37.43
N VAL A 454 31.08 -7.24 -36.81
CA VAL A 454 30.87 -6.14 -35.88
C VAL A 454 30.91 -6.67 -34.46
N LEU A 455 32.07 -6.48 -33.81
CA LEU A 455 32.25 -6.81 -32.40
C LEU A 455 31.57 -5.75 -31.53
N CYS A 456 30.48 -6.14 -30.88
CA CYS A 456 29.68 -5.29 -30.02
C CYS A 456 30.21 -5.32 -28.59
N LYS A 457 30.33 -4.14 -27.96
CA LYS A 457 30.84 -4.01 -26.58
C LYS A 457 29.95 -4.69 -25.53
N ASN A 458 28.64 -4.73 -25.77
CA ASN A 458 27.67 -5.38 -24.89
C ASN A 458 26.46 -5.88 -25.71
N ASP A 459 25.69 -6.78 -25.10
CA ASP A 459 24.49 -7.35 -25.73
C ASP A 459 23.41 -6.31 -26.04
N GLN A 460 23.34 -5.22 -25.26
CA GLN A 460 22.36 -4.17 -25.48
C GLN A 460 22.61 -3.45 -26.82
N PHE A 461 23.84 -3.00 -27.07
CA PHE A 461 24.22 -2.36 -28.32
C PHE A 461 24.05 -3.31 -29.52
N LYS A 462 24.38 -4.59 -29.34
CA LYS A 462 24.15 -5.63 -30.34
C LYS A 462 22.67 -5.77 -30.71
N ASN A 463 21.78 -5.82 -29.72
CA ASN A 463 20.34 -5.91 -29.92
C ASN A 463 19.75 -4.62 -30.51
N ASP A 464 20.23 -3.45 -30.10
CA ASP A 464 19.81 -2.16 -30.65
C ASP A 464 20.19 -2.06 -32.13
N LEU A 465 21.42 -2.45 -32.49
CA LEU A 465 21.91 -2.48 -33.86
C LEU A 465 21.16 -3.51 -34.73
N PHE A 466 20.86 -4.69 -34.18
CA PHE A 466 20.04 -5.69 -34.86
C PHE A 466 18.62 -5.18 -35.12
N THR A 467 18.01 -4.53 -34.13
CA THR A 467 16.67 -3.95 -34.26
C THR A 467 16.65 -2.82 -35.30
N TYR A 468 17.71 -2.01 -35.33
CA TYR A 468 17.90 -0.98 -36.35
C TYR A 468 17.90 -1.58 -37.75
N TYR A 469 18.74 -2.58 -38.02
CA TYR A 469 18.82 -3.21 -39.33
C TYR A 469 17.56 -3.97 -39.73
N LYS A 470 16.84 -4.54 -38.75
CA LYS A 470 15.55 -5.20 -38.98
C LYS A 470 14.47 -4.26 -39.50
N ALA A 471 14.59 -2.95 -39.26
CA ALA A 471 13.68 -1.94 -39.78
C ALA A 471 14.04 -1.46 -41.20
N GLU A 472 15.22 -1.79 -41.73
CA GLU A 472 15.62 -1.42 -43.09
C GLU A 472 14.99 -2.37 -44.12
N LYS A 473 14.32 -1.82 -45.14
CA LYS A 473 13.55 -2.58 -46.14
C LYS A 473 14.38 -3.60 -46.93
N ASP A 474 15.68 -3.35 -47.06
CA ASP A 474 16.59 -4.11 -47.92
C ASP A 474 17.55 -5.02 -47.12
N THR A 475 17.13 -5.37 -45.90
CA THR A 475 17.93 -6.14 -44.95
C THR A 475 17.16 -7.34 -44.40
N ILE A 476 17.78 -8.51 -44.46
CA ILE A 476 17.33 -9.72 -43.76
C ILE A 476 18.08 -9.83 -42.45
N CYS A 477 17.37 -10.06 -41.36
CA CYS A 477 17.95 -10.26 -40.04
C CYS A 477 17.74 -11.70 -39.57
N ILE A 478 18.84 -12.41 -39.30
CA ILE A 478 18.88 -13.78 -38.80
C ILE A 478 19.26 -13.73 -37.31
N ASP A 479 18.33 -14.14 -36.44
CA ASP A 479 18.55 -14.31 -35.00
C ASP A 479 18.65 -15.81 -34.65
N ASN A 480 19.08 -16.11 -33.43
CA ASN A 480 18.99 -17.47 -32.90
C ASN A 480 17.52 -17.83 -32.68
N VAL A 481 17.05 -18.84 -33.41
CA VAL A 481 15.66 -19.32 -33.34
C VAL A 481 15.60 -20.49 -32.37
N ASN A 482 14.78 -20.37 -31.33
CA ASN A 482 14.46 -21.48 -30.46
C ASN A 482 13.38 -22.35 -31.13
N ALA A 483 13.62 -23.66 -31.21
CA ALA A 483 12.64 -24.60 -31.76
C ALA A 483 11.32 -24.60 -31.00
N ASP A 484 11.31 -24.20 -29.73
CA ASP A 484 10.07 -24.11 -28.93
C ASP A 484 9.18 -22.91 -29.32
N ASP A 485 9.72 -21.92 -30.05
CA ASP A 485 8.94 -20.79 -30.59
C ASP A 485 8.22 -21.16 -31.89
N ILE A 486 8.52 -22.34 -32.47
CA ILE A 486 7.96 -22.84 -33.73
C ILE A 486 7.18 -24.11 -33.44
N ASP A 487 5.96 -24.21 -33.96
CA ASP A 487 5.17 -25.44 -33.87
C ASP A 487 5.83 -26.55 -34.70
N THR A 488 6.65 -27.36 -34.02
CA THR A 488 7.44 -28.44 -34.59
C THR A 488 6.64 -29.71 -34.83
N GLY A 489 5.32 -29.71 -34.55
CA GLY A 489 4.40 -30.79 -34.90
C GLY A 489 4.07 -30.87 -36.39
N VAL A 490 4.47 -29.86 -37.17
CA VAL A 490 4.26 -29.79 -38.62
C VAL A 490 5.51 -30.33 -39.34
N GLY A 491 5.33 -31.25 -40.28
CA GLY A 491 6.43 -31.81 -41.07
C GLY A 491 7.25 -30.74 -41.80
N LEU A 492 8.55 -31.00 -41.99
CA LEU A 492 9.53 -30.04 -42.52
C LEU A 492 9.08 -29.38 -43.84
N THR A 493 8.44 -30.14 -44.73
CA THR A 493 7.98 -29.65 -46.04
C THR A 493 6.86 -28.62 -45.90
N HIS A 494 5.90 -28.87 -45.01
CA HIS A 494 4.82 -27.92 -44.72
C HIS A 494 5.34 -26.66 -44.04
N MET A 495 6.29 -26.82 -43.12
CA MET A 495 6.93 -25.71 -42.43
C MET A 495 7.73 -24.82 -43.40
N LEU A 496 8.50 -25.44 -44.30
CA LEU A 496 9.25 -24.75 -45.36
C LEU A 496 8.32 -23.97 -46.28
N SER A 497 7.27 -24.63 -46.80
CA SER A 497 6.30 -23.99 -47.71
C SER A 497 5.56 -22.83 -47.02
N TYR A 498 5.17 -23.01 -45.75
CA TYR A 498 4.54 -21.98 -44.94
C TYR A 498 5.44 -20.75 -44.76
N PHE A 499 6.70 -20.96 -44.37
CA PHE A 499 7.63 -19.85 -44.20
C PHE A 499 7.97 -19.16 -45.52
N CYS A 500 8.18 -19.92 -46.61
CA CYS A 500 8.40 -19.37 -47.95
C CYS A 500 7.23 -18.49 -48.40
N LYS A 501 5.99 -18.92 -48.14
CA LYS A 501 4.78 -18.13 -48.42
C LYS A 501 4.71 -16.84 -47.60
N ILE A 502 5.13 -16.87 -46.34
CA ILE A 502 5.15 -15.68 -45.47
C ILE A 502 6.25 -14.70 -45.88
N THR A 503 7.43 -15.20 -46.24
CA THR A 503 8.57 -14.36 -46.60
C THR A 503 8.56 -13.93 -48.07
N GLY A 504 7.70 -14.53 -48.90
CA GLY A 504 7.66 -14.31 -50.35
C GLY A 504 8.83 -14.95 -51.10
N VAL A 505 9.58 -15.85 -50.45
CA VAL A 505 10.77 -16.50 -51.00
C VAL A 505 10.37 -17.72 -51.83
N GLY A 506 10.98 -17.91 -52.99
CA GLY A 506 10.77 -19.11 -53.81
C GLY A 506 11.22 -20.38 -53.09
N GLU A 507 10.35 -21.38 -53.02
CA GLU A 507 10.63 -22.65 -52.33
C GLU A 507 11.88 -23.35 -52.89
N GLU A 508 12.10 -23.29 -54.20
CA GLU A 508 13.27 -23.85 -54.87
C GLU A 508 14.59 -23.21 -54.40
N ALA A 509 14.61 -21.90 -54.21
CA ALA A 509 15.77 -21.18 -53.69
C ALA A 509 16.08 -21.58 -52.24
N ALA A 510 15.03 -21.71 -51.41
CA ALA A 510 15.19 -22.18 -50.04
C ALA A 510 15.66 -23.65 -49.98
N LEU A 511 15.14 -24.53 -50.85
CA LEU A 511 15.58 -25.92 -50.99
C LEU A 511 17.05 -26.02 -51.42
N LYS A 512 17.48 -25.18 -52.36
CA LYS A 512 18.87 -25.10 -52.79
C LYS A 512 19.79 -24.72 -51.62
N ASN A 513 19.41 -23.73 -50.81
CA ASN A 513 20.16 -23.35 -49.61
C ASN A 513 20.16 -24.44 -48.54
N LEU A 514 19.04 -25.15 -48.35
CA LEU A 514 18.94 -26.28 -47.42
C LEU A 514 19.90 -27.42 -47.77
N ARG A 515 20.04 -27.76 -49.05
CA ARG A 515 21.03 -28.76 -49.51
C ARG A 515 22.46 -28.34 -49.18
N MET A 516 22.78 -27.04 -49.28
CA MET A 516 24.09 -26.53 -48.88
C MET A 516 24.33 -26.61 -47.37
N LEU A 517 23.26 -26.61 -46.57
CA LEU A 517 23.30 -26.84 -45.12
C LEU A 517 23.27 -28.33 -44.76
N GLY A 518 23.60 -29.22 -45.71
CA GLY A 518 23.67 -30.67 -45.49
C GLY A 518 22.32 -31.37 -45.35
N ILE A 519 21.25 -30.77 -45.89
CA ILE A 519 19.92 -31.38 -45.95
C ILE A 519 19.63 -31.77 -47.40
N ASP A 520 20.13 -32.94 -47.80
CA ASP A 520 20.18 -33.39 -49.21
C ASP A 520 18.80 -33.67 -49.83
N ASP A 521 17.84 -34.14 -49.02
CA ASP A 521 16.46 -34.35 -49.47
C ASP A 521 15.42 -34.13 -48.35
N PRO A 522 14.79 -32.95 -48.27
CA PRO A 522 13.75 -32.68 -47.28
C PRO A 522 12.45 -33.45 -47.54
N LYS A 523 12.28 -34.09 -48.72
CA LYS A 523 11.11 -34.90 -49.07
C LYS A 523 11.27 -36.38 -48.69
N ASN A 524 12.48 -36.85 -48.38
CA ASN A 524 12.79 -38.29 -48.21
C ASN A 524 13.03 -38.78 -46.77
N ARG A 525 12.79 -37.97 -45.73
CA ARG A 525 13.09 -38.37 -44.34
C ARG A 525 11.84 -38.52 -43.46
N LYS A 526 11.94 -39.46 -42.49
CA LYS A 526 11.02 -39.74 -41.35
C LYS A 526 10.64 -38.52 -40.48
N TRP A 527 11.08 -37.32 -40.84
CA TRP A 527 10.90 -36.06 -40.13
C TRP A 527 9.48 -35.49 -40.21
N ASN A 528 8.56 -36.15 -40.92
CA ASN A 528 7.15 -35.78 -40.97
C ASN A 528 6.32 -36.30 -39.77
N LYS A 529 6.92 -37.06 -38.84
CA LYS A 529 6.20 -37.69 -37.71
C LYS A 529 6.76 -37.38 -36.31
N GLU A 530 7.91 -36.73 -36.21
CA GLU A 530 8.59 -36.43 -34.92
C GLU A 530 8.94 -34.95 -34.80
N LYS A 531 9.06 -34.45 -33.56
CA LYS A 531 9.53 -33.08 -33.26
C LYS A 531 10.89 -32.85 -33.94
N LEU A 532 10.96 -31.88 -34.84
CA LEU A 532 12.19 -31.56 -35.56
C LEU A 532 13.31 -31.14 -34.57
N PRO A 533 14.53 -31.70 -34.68
CA PRO A 533 15.69 -31.23 -33.95
C PRO A 533 15.92 -29.72 -34.14
N GLU A 534 16.32 -29.02 -33.08
CA GLU A 534 16.57 -27.57 -33.11
C GLU A 534 17.53 -27.16 -34.23
N GLU A 535 18.57 -27.94 -34.48
CA GLU A 535 19.53 -27.71 -35.55
C GLU A 535 18.87 -27.68 -36.94
N ILE A 536 17.88 -28.55 -37.20
CA ILE A 536 17.17 -28.58 -38.49
C ILE A 536 16.29 -27.35 -38.65
N VAL A 537 15.58 -26.96 -37.58
CA VAL A 537 14.75 -25.75 -37.56
C VAL A 537 15.60 -24.51 -37.85
N GLN A 538 16.80 -24.44 -37.28
CA GLN A 538 17.75 -23.36 -37.51
C GLN A 538 18.33 -23.36 -38.92
N LYS A 539 18.71 -24.52 -39.46
CA LYS A 539 19.16 -24.66 -40.86
C LYS A 539 18.07 -24.20 -41.82
N MET A 540 16.82 -24.59 -41.56
CA MET A 540 15.67 -24.18 -42.38
C MET A 540 15.41 -22.68 -42.30
N TYR A 541 15.38 -22.11 -41.09
CA TYR A 541 15.22 -20.66 -40.90
C TYR A 541 16.34 -19.88 -41.62
N CYS A 542 17.58 -20.34 -41.50
CA CYS A 542 18.73 -19.77 -42.19
C CYS A 542 18.58 -19.85 -43.72
N ALA A 543 18.24 -21.03 -44.26
CA ALA A 543 18.10 -21.24 -45.69
C ALA A 543 17.03 -20.35 -46.32
N ILE A 544 15.87 -20.23 -45.67
CA ILE A 544 14.76 -19.38 -46.11
C ILE A 544 15.17 -17.90 -46.02
N SER A 545 15.74 -17.49 -44.89
CA SER A 545 16.21 -16.12 -44.70
C SER A 545 17.21 -15.73 -45.78
N MET A 546 18.18 -16.59 -46.08
CA MET A 546 19.22 -16.30 -47.07
C MET A 546 18.77 -16.37 -48.53
N ALA A 547 17.63 -17.00 -48.81
CA ALA A 547 17.06 -17.12 -50.14
C ALA A 547 16.27 -15.87 -50.59
N GLY A 548 15.99 -14.93 -49.69
CA GLY A 548 15.36 -13.64 -50.07
C GLY A 548 16.28 -12.74 -50.89
N ASP A 549 15.69 -11.84 -51.69
CA ASP A 549 16.40 -10.97 -52.65
C ASP A 549 17.10 -9.76 -52.01
N GLN A 550 17.00 -9.59 -50.69
CA GLN A 550 17.57 -8.45 -49.99
C GLN A 550 19.10 -8.42 -50.11
N GLN A 551 19.63 -7.21 -50.28
CA GLN A 551 21.06 -6.99 -50.52
C GLN A 551 21.92 -7.19 -49.27
N MET A 552 21.35 -7.03 -48.07
CA MET A 552 22.07 -7.11 -46.80
C MET A 552 21.50 -8.21 -45.91
N ILE A 553 22.38 -8.99 -45.30
CA ILE A 553 22.05 -10.05 -44.35
C ILE A 553 22.78 -9.74 -43.03
N VAL A 554 22.02 -9.58 -41.95
CA VAL A 554 22.56 -9.31 -40.62
C VAL A 554 22.32 -10.53 -39.74
N VAL A 555 23.40 -11.10 -39.21
CA VAL A 555 23.35 -12.32 -38.40
C VAL A 555 23.73 -11.97 -36.96
N LYS A 556 22.85 -12.26 -36.00
CA LYS A 556 23.11 -12.01 -34.57
C LYS A 556 23.27 -13.33 -33.81
N ASP A 557 24.48 -13.60 -33.32
CA ASP A 557 24.85 -14.76 -32.49
C ASP A 557 24.37 -16.14 -32.98
N PHE A 558 24.02 -16.29 -34.27
CA PHE A 558 23.40 -17.52 -34.79
C PHE A 558 24.28 -18.77 -34.57
N LEU A 559 25.60 -18.59 -34.62
CA LEU A 559 26.59 -19.66 -34.47
C LEU A 559 27.00 -19.93 -33.01
N LYS A 560 26.50 -19.15 -32.04
CA LYS A 560 26.94 -19.25 -30.65
C LYS A 560 26.50 -20.59 -30.04
N GLY A 561 27.49 -21.40 -29.64
CA GLY A 561 27.27 -22.70 -29.01
C GLY A 561 26.82 -23.81 -29.97
N LYS A 562 26.99 -23.62 -31.28
CA LYS A 562 26.57 -24.59 -32.30
C LYS A 562 27.70 -25.55 -32.69
N SER A 563 27.34 -26.66 -33.34
CA SER A 563 28.30 -27.67 -33.78
C SER A 563 29.23 -27.09 -34.84
N ARG A 564 30.51 -27.53 -34.84
CA ARG A 564 31.50 -27.12 -35.87
C ARG A 564 31.02 -27.46 -37.29
N GLU A 565 30.21 -28.50 -37.43
CA GLU A 565 29.64 -28.89 -38.72
C GLU A 565 28.61 -27.87 -39.22
N LEU A 566 27.68 -27.42 -38.36
CA LEU A 566 26.72 -26.38 -38.72
C LEU A 566 27.44 -25.07 -39.04
N GLU A 567 28.45 -24.71 -38.25
CA GLU A 567 29.28 -23.53 -38.47
C GLU A 567 29.95 -23.57 -39.85
N ARG A 568 30.62 -24.68 -40.19
CA ARG A 568 31.24 -24.88 -41.51
C ARG A 568 30.23 -24.77 -42.66
N GLN A 569 29.09 -25.46 -42.53
CA GLN A 569 28.02 -25.45 -43.54
C GLN A 569 27.45 -24.04 -43.75
N PHE A 570 27.21 -23.32 -42.66
CA PHE A 570 26.72 -21.96 -42.68
C PHE A 570 27.73 -20.99 -43.29
N LEU A 571 29.02 -21.09 -42.96
CA LEU A 571 30.08 -20.27 -43.56
C LEU A 571 30.24 -20.53 -45.06
N ASN A 572 30.09 -21.77 -45.51
CA ASN A 572 30.09 -22.12 -46.93
C ASN A 572 28.93 -21.45 -47.68
N LEU A 573 27.73 -21.46 -47.07
CA LEU A 573 26.55 -20.78 -47.62
C LEU A 573 26.78 -19.26 -47.71
N VAL A 574 27.34 -18.67 -46.65
CA VAL A 574 27.66 -17.24 -46.57
C VAL A 574 28.68 -16.83 -47.63
N SER A 575 29.74 -17.63 -47.82
CA SER A 575 30.76 -17.41 -48.85
C SER A 575 30.14 -17.35 -50.26
N ARG A 576 29.18 -18.24 -50.57
CA ARG A 576 28.46 -18.21 -51.85
C ARG A 576 27.57 -16.97 -52.00
N LEU A 577 26.87 -16.57 -50.95
CA LEU A 577 26.05 -15.35 -50.99
C LEU A 577 26.91 -14.11 -51.16
N ASN A 578 28.08 -14.10 -50.52
CA ASN A 578 29.09 -13.07 -50.70
C ASN A 578 29.55 -13.00 -52.16
N ASN A 579 29.84 -14.14 -52.80
CA ASN A 579 30.19 -14.21 -54.22
C ASN A 579 29.05 -13.76 -55.14
N SER A 580 27.79 -13.84 -54.71
CA SER A 580 26.64 -13.29 -55.42
C SER A 580 26.43 -11.77 -55.23
N GLY A 581 27.33 -11.11 -54.50
CA GLY A 581 27.30 -9.67 -54.26
C GLY A 581 26.51 -9.22 -53.03
N LYS A 582 25.97 -10.15 -52.23
CA LYS A 582 25.26 -9.80 -50.98
C LYS A 582 26.25 -9.33 -49.91
N ILE A 583 25.76 -8.45 -49.02
CA ILE A 583 26.50 -7.92 -47.88
C ILE A 583 26.12 -8.77 -46.67
N VAL A 584 27.10 -9.32 -45.95
CA VAL A 584 26.83 -10.10 -44.74
C VAL A 584 27.45 -9.40 -43.53
N VAL A 585 26.67 -9.15 -42.49
CA VAL A 585 27.11 -8.46 -41.28
C VAL A 585 26.85 -9.32 -40.05
N TYR A 586 27.91 -9.80 -39.41
CA TYR A 586 27.84 -10.55 -38.16
C TYR A 586 27.89 -9.62 -36.97
N LEU A 587 26.89 -9.71 -36.10
CA LEU A 587 26.86 -9.04 -34.82
C LEU A 587 27.20 -10.06 -33.72
N SER A 588 28.33 -9.87 -33.06
CA SER A 588 28.80 -10.75 -31.99
C SER A 588 29.37 -9.94 -30.83
N THR A 589 29.26 -10.44 -29.61
CA THR A 589 30.02 -9.94 -28.44
C THR A 589 31.32 -10.71 -28.21
N GLU A 590 31.50 -11.82 -28.93
CA GLU A 590 32.64 -12.73 -28.78
C GLU A 590 33.56 -12.65 -29.99
N ILE A 591 34.86 -12.79 -29.72
CA ILE A 591 35.94 -12.76 -30.72
C ILE A 591 35.99 -14.09 -31.51
N PHE A 592 35.25 -15.12 -31.12
CA PHE A 592 35.37 -16.50 -31.63
C PHE A 592 35.31 -16.66 -33.17
N LEU A 593 34.55 -15.83 -33.89
CA LEU A 593 34.44 -15.92 -35.36
C LEU A 593 35.63 -15.33 -36.12
N THR A 594 36.57 -14.69 -35.41
CA THR A 594 37.71 -14.01 -36.01
C THR A 594 38.92 -14.90 -36.29
N SER A 595 38.94 -16.11 -35.71
CA SER A 595 40.10 -17.02 -35.73
C SER A 595 39.96 -18.20 -36.68
N LEU A 596 38.94 -18.26 -37.53
CA LEU A 596 38.78 -19.36 -38.47
C LEU A 596 39.69 -19.18 -39.70
N PRO A 597 40.51 -20.18 -40.07
CA PRO A 597 41.28 -20.14 -41.30
C PRO A 597 40.33 -20.29 -42.48
N PHE A 598 40.12 -19.21 -43.23
CA PHE A 598 39.43 -19.28 -44.52
C PHE A 598 40.42 -19.86 -45.55
N GLU A 599 40.26 -21.14 -45.90
CA GLU A 599 40.97 -21.75 -47.01
C GLU A 599 40.32 -21.34 -48.34
N GLY A 600 40.91 -20.31 -48.95
CA GLY A 600 40.55 -19.77 -50.27
C GLY A 600 41.16 -18.37 -50.37
N ASP A 601 41.58 -17.96 -51.57
CA ASP A 601 42.16 -16.64 -51.88
C ASP A 601 41.16 -15.47 -51.71
N ILE A 602 40.50 -15.42 -50.56
CA ILE A 602 39.87 -14.21 -50.04
C ILE A 602 41.02 -13.42 -49.44
N LYS A 603 41.60 -12.51 -50.23
CA LYS A 603 42.40 -11.41 -49.67
C LYS A 603 41.56 -10.80 -48.55
N ILE A 604 41.98 -11.00 -47.30
CA ILE A 604 41.51 -10.25 -46.13
C ILE A 604 42.03 -8.81 -46.30
N ASN A 605 41.54 -8.12 -47.33
CA ASN A 605 41.79 -6.72 -47.55
C ASN A 605 40.91 -5.98 -46.54
N SER A 606 41.56 -5.56 -45.46
CA SER A 606 41.04 -4.80 -44.32
C SER A 606 40.32 -5.61 -43.24
N TYR A 607 41.12 -6.24 -42.39
CA TYR A 607 40.83 -6.27 -40.96
C TYR A 607 40.87 -4.83 -40.41
N LYS A 608 39.89 -3.99 -40.75
CA LYS A 608 39.63 -2.79 -39.95
C LYS A 608 38.82 -3.28 -38.76
N SER A 609 39.52 -3.67 -37.71
CA SER A 609 38.92 -3.71 -36.38
C SER A 609 38.49 -2.27 -36.08
N PHE A 610 37.22 -1.97 -36.34
CA PHE A 610 36.64 -0.72 -35.88
C PHE A 610 36.51 -0.85 -34.37
N LYS A 611 37.58 -0.51 -33.64
CA LYS A 611 37.45 -0.08 -32.25
C LYS A 611 36.52 1.11 -32.30
N ILE A 612 35.24 0.87 -32.01
CA ILE A 612 34.26 1.92 -31.81
C ILE A 612 34.80 2.69 -30.60
N ASP A 613 35.37 3.87 -30.84
CA ASP A 613 35.75 4.77 -29.77
C ASP A 613 34.45 5.15 -29.03
N PRO A 614 34.28 4.76 -27.76
CA PRO A 614 33.09 5.11 -26.99
C PRO A 614 32.88 6.62 -26.91
N GLN A 615 33.93 7.43 -27.18
CA GLN A 615 33.86 8.89 -27.15
C GLN A 615 33.22 9.51 -28.40
N ALA A 616 33.06 8.77 -29.51
CA ALA A 616 32.28 9.26 -30.66
C ALA A 616 30.74 9.13 -30.45
N VAL A 617 30.32 8.43 -29.39
CA VAL A 617 28.97 8.46 -28.80
C VAL A 617 29.01 9.22 -27.47
N SER A 618 29.95 10.16 -27.32
CA SER A 618 29.92 11.09 -26.19
C SER A 618 28.73 12.03 -26.33
N LEU A 619 28.03 12.15 -25.21
CA LEU A 619 26.92 13.04 -24.94
C LEU A 619 27.17 14.45 -25.48
N ARG A 620 26.34 14.87 -26.44
CA ARG A 620 25.56 16.10 -26.29
C ARG A 620 24.08 15.74 -26.35
#